data_AF-A0A2G9TN15-F1
#
_entry.id   AF-A0A2G9TN15-F1
#
_cell.length_a   1.000
_cell.length_b   1.000
_cell.length_c   1.000
_cell.angle_alpha   90.00
_cell.angle_beta   90.00
_cell.angle_gamma   90.00
#
_symmetry.space_group_name_H-M   'P 1'
#
loop_
_entity.id
_entity.type
_entity.pdbx_description
1 polymer ?
#
loop_
_entity_poly.entity_id
_entity_poly.type
_entity_poly.pdbx_seq_one_letter_code
_entity_poly.pdbx_strand_id
1 'polypeptide(L)'
;MMEWAKTCQTWQAPSSARKGYGQNRFSIRPVEPNKTIVAEKAVNNWFSQLAQKGVPQQNMLNLNVFYRGVWYYTQIRFSLPGSGATSYQLPVVDCNGFTYAGCEYNPS
;
A
#
# COMPACT_ATOMS: atom_id res chain seq x y z
N MET A 1 4.77 1.27 10.46
CA MET A 1 3.72 0.41 9.89
C MET A 1 3.30 -0.68 10.85
N MET A 2 4.26 -1.41 11.43
CA MET A 2 3.97 -2.53 12.35
C MET A 2 3.00 -2.13 13.47
N GLU A 3 3.23 -0.98 14.11
CA GLU A 3 2.35 -0.48 15.19
C GLU A 3 0.96 -0.07 14.69
N TRP A 4 0.86 0.57 13.52
CA TRP A 4 -0.44 0.93 12.95
C TRP A 4 -1.25 -0.30 12.55
N ALA A 5 -0.63 -1.27 11.90
CA ALA A 5 -1.30 -2.49 11.47
C ALA A 5 -1.96 -3.21 12.67
N LYS A 6 -1.26 -3.29 13.81
CA LYS A 6 -1.78 -3.89 15.05
C LYS A 6 -3.02 -3.20 15.62
N THR A 7 -3.29 -1.94 15.27
CA THR A 7 -4.53 -1.25 15.69
C THR A 7 -5.77 -1.78 14.96
N CYS A 8 -5.60 -2.59 13.92
CA CYS A 8 -6.68 -3.12 13.11
C CYS A 8 -7.57 -2.04 12.47
N GLN A 9 -7.00 -0.85 12.22
CA GLN A 9 -7.65 0.22 11.50
C GLN A 9 -7.36 0.10 10.00
N THR A 10 -8.41 0.01 9.18
CA THR A 10 -8.28 -0.15 7.72
C THR A 10 -8.11 1.18 6.97
N TRP A 11 -8.30 2.31 7.66
CA TRP A 11 -8.07 3.65 7.11
C TRP A 11 -6.59 4.07 7.15
N GLN A 12 -6.30 5.16 6.45
CA GLN A 12 -4.98 5.77 6.36
C GLN A 12 -4.48 6.17 7.76
N ALA A 13 -3.27 5.76 8.11
CA ALA A 13 -2.63 6.24 9.34
C ALA A 13 -2.48 7.77 9.31
N PRO A 14 -2.76 8.48 10.42
CA PRO A 14 -2.55 9.92 10.48
C PRO A 14 -1.08 10.26 10.22
N SER A 15 -0.82 11.47 9.73
CA SER A 15 0.55 11.90 9.36
C SER A 15 1.55 11.72 10.52
N SER A 16 1.12 12.03 11.74
CA SER A 16 1.92 11.86 12.97
C SER A 16 2.36 10.41 13.23
N ALA A 17 1.53 9.43 12.84
CA ALA A 17 1.86 8.01 13.00
C ALA A 17 2.73 7.45 11.86
N ARG A 18 2.79 8.13 10.71
CA ARG A 18 3.54 7.70 9.53
C ARG A 18 4.98 8.20 9.46
N LYS A 19 5.34 9.21 10.26
CA LYS A 19 6.71 9.77 10.29
C LYS A 19 7.22 10.18 8.89
N GLY A 20 6.31 10.66 8.04
CA GLY A 20 6.61 11.03 6.65
C GLY A 20 6.65 9.88 5.65
N TYR A 21 6.26 8.66 6.03
CA TYR A 21 6.26 7.51 5.13
C TYR A 21 4.97 7.44 4.28
N GLY A 22 5.13 6.96 3.04
CA GLY A 22 4.04 6.57 2.18
C GLY A 22 3.34 5.33 2.72
N GLN A 23 2.07 5.08 2.37
CA GLN A 23 1.33 3.92 2.90
C GLN A 23 0.37 3.30 1.89
N ASN A 24 0.53 1.99 1.66
CA ASN A 24 -0.47 1.15 0.99
C ASN A 24 -1.19 0.27 2.01
N ARG A 25 -2.47 -0.03 1.76
CA ARG A 25 -3.34 -0.78 2.68
C ARG A 25 -4.19 -1.79 1.94
N PHE A 26 -4.39 -2.95 2.54
CA PHE A 26 -5.22 -4.03 2.02
C PHE A 26 -5.83 -4.81 3.20
N SER A 27 -7.05 -5.29 3.03
CA SER A 27 -7.70 -6.16 4.00
C SER A 27 -8.56 -7.19 3.29
N ILE A 28 -8.56 -8.41 3.79
CA ILE A 28 -9.40 -9.51 3.28
C ILE A 28 -10.29 -10.07 4.39
N ARG A 29 -11.51 -10.45 4.01
CA ARG A 29 -12.50 -11.13 4.86
C ARG A 29 -12.91 -12.44 4.18
N PRO A 30 -13.08 -13.55 4.93
CA PRO A 30 -12.77 -13.73 6.35
C PRO A 30 -11.24 -13.69 6.62
N VAL A 31 -10.84 -13.95 7.87
CA VAL A 31 -9.42 -14.11 8.24
C VAL A 31 -8.77 -15.17 7.34
N GLU A 32 -7.62 -14.85 6.76
CA GLU A 32 -6.81 -15.73 5.94
C GLU A 32 -5.57 -16.15 6.72
N PRO A 33 -5.45 -17.42 7.16
CA PRO A 33 -4.34 -17.87 7.99
C PRO A 33 -2.99 -17.81 7.27
N ASN A 34 -2.97 -17.88 5.93
CA ASN A 34 -1.73 -17.80 5.17
C ASN A 34 -1.34 -16.33 4.88
N LYS A 35 -0.49 -15.78 5.74
CA LYS A 35 0.00 -14.40 5.63
C LYS A 35 0.75 -14.10 4.33
N THR A 36 1.43 -15.11 3.75
CA THR A 36 2.13 -14.97 2.46
C THR A 36 1.12 -14.73 1.33
N ILE A 37 0.00 -15.48 1.32
CA ILE A 37 -1.07 -15.28 0.33
C ILE A 37 -1.70 -13.90 0.49
N VAL A 38 -1.89 -13.41 1.72
CA VAL A 38 -2.42 -12.05 1.94
C VAL A 38 -1.46 -10.99 1.43
N ALA A 39 -0.15 -11.14 1.68
CA ALA A 39 0.87 -10.25 1.15
C ALA A 39 0.86 -10.21 -0.39
N GLU A 40 0.80 -11.37 -1.03
CA GLU A 40 0.72 -11.48 -2.49
C GLU A 40 -0.55 -10.82 -3.04
N LYS A 41 -1.71 -11.11 -2.45
CA LYS A 41 -2.99 -10.49 -2.82
C LYS A 41 -2.96 -8.97 -2.64
N ALA A 42 -2.33 -8.48 -1.58
CA ALA A 42 -2.20 -7.05 -1.33
C ALA A 42 -1.37 -6.37 -2.43
N VAL A 43 -0.19 -6.91 -2.75
CA VAL A 43 0.67 -6.36 -3.80
C VAL A 43 -0.02 -6.41 -5.17
N ASN A 44 -0.65 -7.53 -5.50
CA ASN A 44 -1.41 -7.68 -6.75
C ASN A 44 -2.58 -6.69 -6.82
N ASN A 45 -3.32 -6.49 -5.73
CA ASN A 45 -4.40 -5.51 -5.66
C ASN A 45 -3.90 -4.09 -5.90
N TRP A 46 -2.83 -3.69 -5.23
CA TRP A 46 -2.23 -2.36 -5.38
C TRP A 46 -1.70 -2.14 -6.81
N PHE A 47 -1.01 -3.13 -7.37
CA PHE A 47 -0.45 -3.04 -8.71
C PHE A 47 -1.54 -3.03 -9.80
N SER A 48 -2.66 -3.72 -9.58
CA SER A 48 -3.79 -3.79 -10.53
C SER A 48 -4.41 -2.43 -10.87
N GLN A 49 -4.18 -1.40 -10.05
CA GLN A 49 -4.61 -0.03 -10.35
C GLN A 49 -4.05 0.47 -11.69
N LEU A 50 -2.84 0.05 -12.08
CA LEU A 50 -2.28 0.38 -13.39
C LEU A 50 -3.19 -0.12 -14.52
N ALA A 51 -3.53 -1.40 -14.50
CA ALA A 51 -4.35 -2.02 -15.54
C ALA A 51 -5.78 -1.47 -15.55
N GLN A 52 -6.34 -1.18 -14.38
CA GLN A 52 -7.73 -0.74 -14.25
C GLN A 52 -7.93 0.74 -14.60
N LYS A 53 -6.94 1.59 -14.31
CA LYS A 53 -7.10 3.07 -14.36
C LYS A 53 -6.17 3.75 -15.35
N GLY A 54 -5.09 3.06 -15.73
CA GLY A 54 -4.04 3.59 -16.60
C GLY A 54 -3.21 4.69 -15.95
N VAL A 55 -2.00 4.88 -16.46
CA VAL A 55 -1.16 6.05 -16.21
C VAL A 55 -0.75 6.65 -17.56
N PRO A 56 -0.53 7.97 -17.64
CA PRO A 56 -0.11 8.60 -18.89
C PRO A 56 1.28 8.12 -19.30
N GLN A 57 1.56 8.15 -20.61
CA GLN A 57 2.86 7.75 -21.16
C GLN A 57 4.03 8.56 -20.59
N GLN A 58 3.79 9.83 -20.24
CA GLN A 58 4.79 10.72 -19.63
C GLN A 58 5.16 10.29 -18.19
N ASN A 59 4.45 9.32 -17.61
CA ASN A 59 4.68 8.74 -16.28
C ASN A 59 4.80 9.79 -15.16
N MET A 60 4.02 10.87 -15.26
CA MET A 60 4.04 11.99 -14.33
C MET A 60 2.80 11.97 -13.43
N LEU A 61 3.02 11.97 -12.11
CA LEU A 61 1.94 12.05 -11.13
C LEU A 61 1.54 13.51 -10.91
N ASN A 62 0.67 14.04 -11.77
CA ASN A 62 0.00 15.32 -11.55
C ASN A 62 -1.35 15.11 -10.83
N LEU A 63 -2.03 16.21 -10.46
CA LEU A 63 -3.33 16.14 -9.77
C LEU A 63 -4.39 15.37 -10.56
N ASN A 64 -4.43 15.50 -11.89
CA ASN A 64 -5.38 14.77 -12.73
C ASN A 64 -5.15 13.26 -12.69
N VAL A 65 -3.89 12.82 -12.67
CA VAL A 65 -3.53 11.40 -12.53
C VAL A 65 -3.81 10.93 -11.10
N PHE A 66 -3.46 11.76 -10.11
CA PHE A 66 -3.72 11.46 -8.70
C PHE A 66 -5.21 11.19 -8.45
N TYR A 67 -6.11 12.04 -8.96
CA TYR A 67 -7.55 11.87 -8.74
C TYR A 67 -8.17 10.66 -9.45
N ARG A 68 -7.46 9.99 -10.38
CA ARG A 68 -7.89 8.69 -10.91
C ARG A 68 -7.82 7.58 -9.85
N GLY A 69 -7.02 7.79 -8.80
CA GLY A 69 -6.85 6.85 -7.70
C GLY A 69 -5.86 5.73 -8.01
N VAL A 70 -4.75 6.04 -8.67
CA VAL A 70 -3.60 5.13 -8.90
C VAL A 70 -2.58 5.18 -7.76
N TRP A 71 -2.97 5.67 -6.59
CA TRP A 71 -2.10 6.01 -5.45
C TRP A 71 -1.20 4.86 -5.00
N TYR A 72 -1.75 3.64 -4.92
CA TYR A 72 -1.01 2.49 -4.42
C TYR A 72 -0.03 1.97 -5.45
N TYR A 73 -0.43 1.94 -6.73
CA TYR A 73 0.47 1.58 -7.82
C TYR A 73 1.64 2.57 -7.92
N THR A 74 1.37 3.88 -7.87
CA THR A 74 2.44 4.88 -7.98
C THR A 74 3.45 4.77 -6.85
N GLN A 75 3.01 4.42 -5.64
CA GLN A 75 3.92 4.18 -4.51
C GLN A 75 4.77 2.93 -4.71
N ILE A 76 4.21 1.82 -5.22
CA ILE A 76 4.99 0.62 -5.57
C ILE A 76 6.04 0.97 -6.63
N ARG A 77 5.65 1.69 -7.68
CA ARG A 77 6.58 2.08 -8.74
C ARG A 77 7.72 2.95 -8.20
N PHE A 78 7.42 3.83 -7.25
CA PHE A 78 8.39 4.68 -6.56
C PHE A 78 9.34 3.91 -5.64
N SER A 79 8.93 2.73 -5.15
CA SER A 79 9.80 1.86 -4.34
C SER A 79 10.66 0.88 -5.14
N LEU A 80 10.49 0.81 -6.46
CA LEU A 80 11.35 -0.04 -7.29
C LEU A 80 12.75 0.58 -7.46
N PRO A 81 13.79 -0.25 -7.66
CA PRO A 81 15.15 0.22 -7.86
C PRO A 81 15.26 1.36 -8.88
N GLY A 82 16.06 2.37 -8.57
CA GLY A 82 16.30 3.54 -9.44
C GLY A 82 15.18 4.60 -9.43
N SER A 83 14.24 4.55 -8.48
CA SER A 83 13.06 5.44 -8.47
C SER A 83 13.06 6.41 -7.29
N GLY A 84 13.07 5.93 -6.04
CA GLY A 84 13.11 6.84 -4.88
C GLY A 84 13.07 6.19 -3.50
N ALA A 85 12.05 5.39 -3.18
CA ALA A 85 11.97 4.80 -1.84
C ALA A 85 13.11 3.79 -1.63
N THR A 86 13.84 3.94 -0.53
CA THR A 86 15.04 3.14 -0.22
C THR A 86 14.73 1.99 0.75
N SER A 87 13.56 2.04 1.40
CA SER A 87 13.14 1.02 2.35
C SER A 87 11.61 0.90 2.41
N TYR A 88 11.14 -0.30 2.73
CA TYR A 88 9.72 -0.58 2.94
C TYR A 88 9.50 -1.66 3.99
N GLN A 89 8.31 -1.68 4.61
CA GLN A 89 7.91 -2.67 5.62
C GLN A 89 6.47 -3.12 5.38
N LEU A 90 6.24 -4.43 5.28
CA LEU A 90 4.93 -5.04 4.98
C LEU A 90 4.43 -5.96 6.11
N PRO A 91 3.93 -5.43 7.24
CA PRO A 91 3.25 -6.26 8.23
C PRO A 91 1.95 -6.86 7.70
N VAL A 92 1.73 -8.14 8.04
CA VAL A 92 0.46 -8.86 7.87
C VAL A 92 -0.02 -9.31 9.25
N VAL A 93 -1.19 -8.82 9.66
CA VAL A 93 -1.74 -9.03 11.00
C VAL A 93 -3.17 -9.53 10.91
N ASP A 94 -3.50 -10.45 11.81
CA ASP A 94 -4.86 -10.93 11.96
C ASP A 94 -5.62 -10.02 12.91
N CYS A 95 -6.80 -9.63 12.48
CA CYS A 95 -7.73 -8.77 13.20
C CYS A 95 -9.04 -9.53 13.42
N ASN A 96 -9.93 -8.98 14.26
CA ASN A 96 -11.21 -9.64 14.51
C ASN A 96 -12.07 -9.68 13.22
N GLY A 97 -12.14 -10.87 12.59
CA GLY A 97 -12.93 -11.14 11.39
C GLY A 97 -12.30 -10.73 10.06
N PHE A 98 -11.01 -10.37 10.01
CA PHE A 98 -10.29 -10.05 8.77
C PHE A 98 -8.77 -10.14 8.95
N THR A 99 -8.02 -10.31 7.87
CA THR A 99 -6.55 -10.16 7.87
C THR A 99 -6.17 -8.87 7.15
N TYR A 100 -5.28 -8.09 7.75
CA TYR A 100 -4.82 -6.81 7.25
C TYR A 100 -3.36 -6.89 6.80
N ALA A 101 -3.08 -6.32 5.63
CA ALA A 101 -1.73 -6.09 5.14
C ALA A 101 -1.55 -4.59 4.85
N GLY A 102 -0.47 -4.00 5.36
CA GLY A 102 -0.12 -2.63 5.03
C GLY A 102 1.36 -2.53 4.71
N CYS A 103 1.72 -1.65 3.79
CA CYS A 103 3.11 -1.37 3.46
C CYS A 103 3.41 0.10 3.74
N GLU A 104 4.51 0.39 4.43
CA GLU A 104 5.07 1.75 4.46
C GLU A 104 6.31 1.86 3.59
N TYR A 105 6.52 3.04 3.02
CA TYR A 105 7.60 3.36 2.09
C TYR A 105 8.34 4.61 2.54
N ASN A 106 9.67 4.55 2.57
CA ASN A 106 10.52 5.67 2.96
C ASN A 106 11.65 5.90 1.95
N PRO A 107 11.82 7.12 1.41
CA PRO A 107 10.88 8.26 1.49
C PRO A 107 9.49 7.96 0.91
N SER A 108 8.50 8.79 1.28
CA SER A 108 7.15 8.80 0.70
C SER A 108 7.18 9.26 -0.75
#